data_AF-A0A2V1NSJ4-F1
#
_entry.id   AF-A0A2V1NSJ4-F1
#
_cell.length_a   1.000
_cell.length_b   1.000
_cell.length_c   1.000
_cell.angle_alpha   90.00
_cell.angle_beta   90.00
_cell.angle_gamma   90.00
#
_symmetry.space_group_name_H-M   'P 1'
#
loop_
_entity.id
_entity.type
_entity.pdbx_description
1 polymer ?
#
loop_
_entity_poly.entity_id
_entity_poly.type
_entity_poly.pdbx_seq_one_letter_code
_entity_poly.pdbx_strand_id
1 'polypeptide(L)' 'MEQPRIRLGNGDVWLELARIDANSWRVVADWTSWLTADFTADLDAEEVVDFTERMLLRLNAPWAARFRSR' A
#
# COMPACT_ATOMS: atom_id res chain seq x y z
N MET A 1 -21.39 -4.12 8.27
CA MET A 1 -20.72 -4.54 7.01
C MET A 1 -19.23 -4.41 7.25
N GLU A 2 -18.44 -5.41 6.88
CA GLU A 2 -16.97 -5.32 6.97
C GLU A 2 -16.48 -4.35 5.87
N GLN A 3 -15.73 -3.32 6.24
CA GLN A 3 -15.18 -2.37 5.29
C GLN A 3 -14.02 -3.03 4.52
N PRO A 4 -13.86 -2.78 3.20
CA PRO A 4 -12.76 -3.33 2.40
C PRO A 4 -11.39 -3.06 3.02
N ARG A 5 -10.56 -4.09 3.10
CA ARG A 5 -9.17 -4.02 3.57
C ARG A 5 -8.27 -4.80 2.64
N ILE A 6 -7.16 -4.20 2.22
CA ILE A 6 -6.16 -4.80 1.36
C ILE A 6 -4.83 -4.73 2.10
N ARG A 7 -4.15 -5.86 2.26
CA ARG A 7 -2.83 -5.93 2.88
C ARG A 7 -1.83 -6.50 1.90
N LEU A 8 -0.74 -5.77 1.68
CA LEU A 8 0.39 -6.13 0.83
C LEU A 8 1.60 -6.41 1.71
N GLY A 9 2.26 -7.54 1.46
CA GLY A 9 3.37 -8.00 2.28
C GLY A 9 2.95 -8.76 3.55
N ASN A 10 3.93 -9.30 4.26
CA ASN A 10 3.76 -10.08 5.49
C ASN A 10 4.99 -9.89 6.39
N GLY A 11 4.83 -10.10 7.70
CA GLY A 11 5.91 -9.96 8.68
C GLY A 11 6.33 -8.49 8.88
N ASP A 12 7.64 -8.24 8.84
CA ASP A 12 8.24 -6.93 9.16
C ASP A 12 8.11 -5.88 8.06
N VAL A 13 7.64 -6.23 6.86
CA VAL A 13 7.41 -5.26 5.78
C VAL A 13 6.00 -5.43 5.22
N TRP A 14 5.17 -4.43 5.42
CA TRP A 14 3.79 -4.46 4.97
C TRP A 14 3.20 -3.07 4.70
N LEU A 15 2.15 -3.07 3.88
CA LEU A 15 1.29 -1.93 3.62
C LEU A 15 -0.17 -2.40 3.70
N GLU A 16 -1.02 -1.60 4.30
CA GLU A 16 -2.45 -1.86 4.48
C GLU A 16 -3.26 -0.66 4.01
N LEU A 17 -4.28 -0.94 3.20
CA LEU A 17 -5.27 0.02 2.72
C LEU A 17 -6.60 -0.38 3.32
N ALA A 18 -7.14 0.45 4.21
CA ALA A 18 -8.42 0.23 4.84
C ALA A 18 -9.40 1.31 4.40
N ARG A 19 -10.53 0.92 3.80
CA ARG A 19 -11.56 1.86 3.39
C ARG A 19 -12.25 2.44 4.61
N ILE A 20 -12.26 3.77 4.71
CA ILE A 20 -13.00 4.51 5.74
C ILE A 20 -14.38 4.87 5.21
N ASP A 21 -14.43 5.47 4.01
CA ASP A 21 -15.64 5.96 3.34
C ASP A 21 -15.63 5.65 1.83
N ALA A 22 -16.58 6.20 1.07
CA ALA A 22 -16.72 5.92 -0.36
C ALA A 22 -15.40 6.10 -1.13
N ASN A 23 -14.74 7.24 -0.94
CA ASN A 23 -13.49 7.61 -1.60
C ASN A 23 -12.38 7.94 -0.59
N SER A 24 -12.49 7.46 0.65
CA SER A 24 -11.48 7.75 1.67
C SER A 24 -10.90 6.46 2.20
N TRP A 25 -9.57 6.38 2.16
CA TRP A 25 -8.80 5.21 2.57
C TRP A 25 -7.72 5.61 3.56
N ARG A 26 -7.58 4.83 4.62
CA ARG A 26 -6.41 4.89 5.48
C ARG A 26 -5.32 4.03 4.88
N VAL A 27 -4.15 4.62 4.70
CA VAL A 27 -2.93 3.95 4.28
C VAL A 27 -2.04 3.82 5.50
N VAL A 28 -1.77 2.59 5.92
CA VAL A 28 -0.82 2.29 6.99
C VAL A 28 0.28 1.42 6.42
N ALA A 29 1.53 1.73 6.70
CA ALA A 29 2.64 0.92 6.24
C ALA A 29 3.78 0.92 7.25
N ASP A 30 4.48 -0.19 7.30
CA ASP A 30 5.65 -0.39 8.17
C ASP A 30 6.71 -1.15 7.36
N TRP A 31 7.89 -0.55 7.30
CA TRP A 31 9.10 -1.20 6.82
C TRP A 31 10.07 -1.34 7.99
N THR A 32 10.11 -2.55 8.55
CA THR A 32 11.04 -2.99 9.60
C THR A 32 11.00 -2.09 10.86
N SER A 33 9.88 -1.39 11.08
CA SER A 33 9.69 -0.35 12.08
C SER A 33 10.67 0.84 11.98
N TRP A 34 11.42 0.93 10.87
CA TRP A 34 12.38 2.01 10.61
C TRP A 34 11.75 3.11 9.79
N LEU A 35 10.77 2.77 8.96
CA LEU A 35 9.99 3.71 8.17
C LEU A 35 8.52 3.31 8.27
N THR A 36 7.74 4.17 8.91
CA THR A 36 6.31 3.97 9.10
C THR A 36 5.54 5.09 8.42
N ALA A 37 4.38 4.76 7.86
CA ALA A 37 3.43 5.73 7.35
C ALA A 37 2.04 5.42 7.91
N ASP A 38 1.30 6.45 8.29
CA ASP A 38 -0.09 6.35 8.70
C ASP A 38 -0.78 7.65 8.32
N PHE A 39 -1.56 7.60 7.25
CA PHE A 39 -2.27 8.77 6.73
C PHE A 39 -3.56 8.38 6.03
N THR A 40 -4.45 9.35 5.88
CA THR A 40 -5.66 9.22 5.08
C THR A 40 -5.44 9.81 3.70
N ALA A 41 -5.90 9.11 2.67
CA ALA A 41 -5.89 9.55 1.29
C ALA A 41 -7.32 9.55 0.73
N ASP A 42 -7.62 10.54 -0.09
CA ASP A 42 -8.81 10.53 -0.94
C ASP A 42 -8.46 9.70 -2.18
N LEU A 43 -9.01 8.49 -2.27
CA LEU A 43 -8.77 7.52 -3.32
C LEU A 43 -10.09 6.83 -3.67
N ASP A 44 -10.39 6.76 -4.96
CA ASP A 44 -11.48 5.93 -5.44
C ASP A 44 -11.07 4.45 -5.59
N ALA A 45 -12.03 3.59 -5.93
CA ALA A 45 -11.79 2.15 -6.03
C ALA A 45 -10.84 1.77 -7.17
N GLU A 46 -10.85 2.50 -8.29
CA GLU A 46 -9.95 2.23 -9.43
C GLU A 46 -8.52 2.65 -9.09
N GLU A 47 -8.34 3.79 -8.42
CA GLU A 47 -7.04 4.26 -7.95
C GLU A 47 -6.40 3.29 -6.95
N VAL A 48 -7.19 2.73 -6.04
CA VAL A 48 -6.72 1.72 -5.08
C VAL A 48 -6.25 0.45 -5.77
N VAL A 49 -6.93 0.02 -6.84
CA VAL A 49 -6.54 -1.14 -7.64
C VAL A 49 -5.24 -0.86 -8.39
N ASP A 50 -5.14 0.24 -9.14
CA ASP A 50 -3.90 0.61 -9.87
C ASP A 50 -2.71 0.78 -8.92
N PHE A 51 -2.91 1.43 -7.77
CA PHE A 51 -1.88 1.57 -6.74
C PHE A 51 -1.39 0.20 -6.24
N THR A 52 -2.33 -0.69 -5.93
CA THR A 52 -2.03 -2.04 -5.44
C THR A 52 -1.24 -2.85 -6.46
N GLU A 53 -1.66 -2.84 -7.72
CA GLU A 53 -0.98 -3.54 -8.82
C GLU A 53 0.44 -3.01 -9.04
N ARG A 54 0.61 -1.67 -9.06
CA ARG A 54 1.93 -1.06 -9.20
C ARG A 54 2.85 -1.36 -8.03
N MET A 55 2.33 -1.37 -6.80
CA MET A 55 3.10 -1.76 -5.61
C MET A 55 3.53 -3.22 -5.70
N LEU A 56 2.64 -4.14 -6.07
CA LEU A 56 2.97 -5.56 -6.25
C LEU A 56 4.02 -5.77 -7.35
N LEU A 57 3.92 -5.05 -8.47
CA LEU A 57 4.94 -5.09 -9.53
C LEU A 57 6.31 -4.65 -9.01
N ARG A 58 6.36 -3.56 -8.22
CA ARG A 58 7.62 -3.11 -7.61
C ARG A 58 8.13 -4.10 -6.57
N LEU A 59 7.26 -4.67 -5.75
CA LEU A 59 7.64 -5.68 -4.76
C LEU A 59 8.06 -7.00 -5.42
N ASN A 60 7.63 -7.32 -6.63
CA ASN A 60 8.09 -8.52 -7.34
C ASN A 60 9.33 -8.29 -8.22
N ALA A 61 9.67 -7.03 -8.52
CA ALA A 61 10.88 -6.72 -9.27
C ALA A 61 12.16 -7.10 -8.48
N PRO A 62 13.26 -7.51 -9.13
CA PRO A 62 14.54 -7.74 -8.44
C PRO A 62 14.96 -6.51 -7.63
N TRP A 63 15.54 -6.70 -6.44
CA TRP A 63 15.94 -5.60 -5.52
C TRP A 63 16.70 -4.45 -6.22
N ALA A 64 17.61 -4.79 -7.16
CA ALA A 64 18.38 -3.84 -7.95
C ALA A 64 17.56 -3.02 -8.98
N ALA A 65 16.36 -3.46 -9.34
CA ALA A 65 15.42 -2.76 -10.20
C ALA A 65 14.39 -1.93 -9.40
N ARG A 66 14.18 -2.25 -8.10
CA ARG A 66 13.21 -1.57 -7.22
C ARG A 66 13.57 -0.11 -6.93
N PHE A 67 14.86 0.18 -6.83
CA PHE A 67 15.39 1.49 -6.42
C PHE A 67 16.33 2.12 -7.47
N ARG A 68 16.10 1.87 -8.77
CA ARG A 68 16.82 2.64 -9.79
C ARG A 68 16.39 4.10 -9.71
N SER A 69 17.27 4.94 -9.19
CA SER A 69 17.20 6.39 -9.36
C SER A 69 17.16 6.70 -10.85
N ARG A 70 16.14 7.44 -11.28
CA ARG A 70 16.15 8.12 -12.57
C ARG A 70 17.16 9.25 -12.54
#